data_AF-A0A8H5N3M6-F1
#
_entry.id   AF-A0A8H5N3M6-F1
#
_cell.length_a   1.000
_cell.length_b   1.000
_cell.length_c   1.000
_cell.angle_alpha   90.00
_cell.angle_beta   90.00
_cell.angle_gamma   90.00
#
_symmetry.space_group_name_H-M   'P 1'
#
loop_
_entity.id
_entity.type
_entity.pdbx_description
1 polymer ?
#
loop_
_entity_poly.entity_id
_entity_poly.type
_entity_poly.pdbx_seq_one_letter_code
_entity_poly.pdbx_strand_id
1 'polypeptide(L)'
;MDRFTRLFMMVKSLKLTAAHYFMASLGKSGYASEGQYLTLDCPLSSAAIGAVFSETTVDRCRCRCSPAGCTPLAKLLEGISWWNELPCTSEQDFPRTTERLINALFSAHWGRTNDFHWIYAAIIRYHTFVRLGLRHVCCSIVRNPSGPLPEEELHEIEEEDSFLLGLFESLLIEFEGGYCHEVSLAEFFEWMRMKWDPRMVEVREELAAQKLTDKQLRDAELVGVVWEAYGPQPIGESSERCDVREHDLWDAMDQLDLIATDPERPTKENLQTYD
;
A
#
# COMPACT_ATOMS: atom_id res chain seq x y z
N MET A 1 3.71 -21.89 23.35
CA MET A 1 4.05 -21.79 21.92
C MET A 1 4.68 -20.42 21.72
N ASP A 2 5.96 -20.34 21.37
CA ASP A 2 6.74 -19.10 21.39
C ASP A 2 6.39 -18.14 20.24
N ARG A 3 6.61 -16.83 20.44
CA ARG A 3 6.28 -15.74 19.51
C ARG A 3 6.96 -15.93 18.16
N PHE A 4 8.21 -16.42 18.16
CA PHE A 4 8.96 -16.74 16.94
C PHE A 4 8.34 -17.91 16.16
N THR A 5 7.84 -18.93 16.85
CA THR A 5 7.17 -20.07 16.20
C THR A 5 5.85 -19.65 15.55
N ARG A 6 5.08 -18.75 16.19
CA ARG A 6 3.84 -18.19 15.62
C ARG A 6 4.14 -17.33 14.39
N LEU A 7 5.13 -16.44 14.48
CA LEU A 7 5.55 -15.60 13.36
C LEU A 7 5.99 -16.45 12.17
N PHE A 8 6.84 -17.47 12.39
CA PHE A 8 7.31 -18.34 11.33
C PHE A 8 6.19 -19.18 10.67
N MET A 9 5.24 -19.69 11.46
CA MET A 9 4.08 -20.41 10.93
C MET A 9 3.14 -19.51 10.12
N MET A 10 3.00 -18.26 10.53
CA MET A 10 2.21 -17.22 9.88
C MET A 10 2.83 -16.77 8.57
N VAL A 11 4.15 -16.56 8.53
CA VAL A 11 4.88 -16.28 7.27
C VAL A 11 4.73 -17.44 6.27
N LYS A 12 4.77 -18.69 6.76
CA LYS A 12 4.54 -19.87 5.93
C LYS A 12 3.10 -20.01 5.42
N SER A 13 2.09 -19.62 6.19
CA SER A 13 0.69 -19.70 5.74
C SER A 13 0.38 -18.68 4.65
N LEU A 14 1.03 -17.51 4.70
CA LEU A 14 0.79 -16.36 3.82
C LEU A 14 1.54 -16.38 2.48
N LYS A 15 2.51 -17.30 2.29
CA LYS A 15 3.38 -17.36 1.08
C LYS A 15 4.02 -16.01 0.72
N LEU A 16 4.44 -15.24 1.73
CA LEU A 16 5.15 -13.99 1.50
C LEU A 16 6.55 -14.27 0.95
N THR A 17 6.97 -13.46 -0.01
CA THR A 17 8.32 -13.51 -0.60
C THR A 17 9.16 -12.35 -0.07
N ALA A 18 10.49 -12.44 -0.18
CA ALA A 18 11.40 -11.34 0.17
C ALA A 18 11.02 -10.02 -0.53
N ALA A 19 10.49 -10.10 -1.76
CA ALA A 19 9.97 -8.94 -2.48
C ALA A 19 8.84 -8.22 -1.74
N HIS A 20 7.92 -8.95 -1.10
CA HIS A 20 6.85 -8.35 -0.29
C HIS A 20 7.41 -7.61 0.93
N TYR A 21 8.37 -8.22 1.62
CA TYR A 21 9.03 -7.60 2.78
C TYR A 21 9.79 -6.35 2.38
N PHE A 22 10.62 -6.44 1.34
CA PHE A 22 11.40 -5.34 0.82
C PHE A 22 10.51 -4.15 0.44
N MET A 23 9.47 -4.39 -0.36
CA MET A 23 8.57 -3.32 -0.81
C MET A 23 7.77 -2.72 0.35
N ALA A 24 7.29 -3.53 1.30
CA ALA A 24 6.62 -3.04 2.51
C ALA A 24 7.55 -2.14 3.36
N SER A 25 8.79 -2.55 3.56
CA SER A 25 9.79 -1.77 4.30
C SER A 25 10.14 -0.48 3.57
N LEU A 26 10.38 -0.55 2.25
CA LEU A 26 10.71 0.62 1.43
C LEU A 26 9.61 1.68 1.45
N GLY A 27 8.34 1.27 1.36
CA GLY A 27 7.20 2.19 1.40
C GLY A 27 7.10 2.94 2.73
N LYS A 28 7.50 2.27 3.83
CA LYS A 28 7.59 2.91 5.16
C LYS A 28 8.77 3.86 5.25
N SER A 29 9.94 3.49 4.76
CA SER A 29 11.15 4.32 4.87
C SER A 29 11.04 5.65 4.11
N GLY A 30 10.12 5.78 3.14
CA GLY A 30 10.00 6.96 2.26
C GLY A 30 9.59 8.27 2.90
N TYR A 31 9.17 8.24 4.17
CA TYR A 31 8.75 9.41 4.92
C TYR A 31 9.71 9.79 6.05
N ALA A 32 10.63 8.90 6.45
CA ALA A 32 11.47 9.10 7.64
C ALA A 32 12.51 10.23 7.47
N SER A 33 12.76 10.70 6.25
CA SER A 33 13.68 11.79 5.97
C SER A 33 12.96 13.04 5.46
N GLU A 34 12.77 14.02 6.34
CA GLU A 34 12.65 15.41 5.90
C GLU A 34 13.87 15.77 5.05
N GLY A 35 13.70 15.79 3.73
CA GLY A 35 14.67 16.36 2.80
C GLY A 35 15.82 15.45 2.34
N GLN A 36 15.92 14.19 2.74
CA GLN A 36 16.84 13.25 2.09
C GLN A 36 16.07 12.34 1.15
N TYR A 37 16.48 12.35 -0.11
CA TYR A 37 16.05 11.37 -1.10
C TYR A 37 16.25 9.97 -0.50
N LEU A 38 15.22 9.11 -0.53
CA LEU A 38 15.48 7.67 -0.49
C LEU A 38 16.22 7.32 -1.78
N THR A 39 17.51 7.59 -1.80
CA THR A 39 18.42 6.93 -2.71
C THR A 39 18.68 5.58 -2.08
N LEU A 40 18.21 4.51 -2.70
CA LEU A 40 18.79 3.20 -2.40
C LEU A 40 20.30 3.35 -2.60
N ASP A 41 21.09 3.05 -1.58
CA ASP A 41 22.56 3.20 -1.63
C ASP A 41 23.18 2.37 -2.75
N CYS A 42 22.47 1.33 -3.20
CA CYS A 42 22.76 0.61 -4.43
C CYS A 42 21.50 0.45 -5.30
N PRO A 43 21.64 0.55 -6.65
CA PRO A 43 20.57 0.19 -7.55
C PRO A 43 20.16 -1.28 -7.35
N LEU A 44 18.86 -1.57 -7.52
CA LEU A 44 18.42 -2.96 -7.54
C LEU A 44 19.03 -3.69 -8.74
N SER A 45 19.10 -5.01 -8.68
CA SER A 45 19.48 -5.79 -9.86
C SER A 45 18.32 -5.86 -10.85
N SER A 46 18.65 -6.16 -12.11
CA SER A 46 17.63 -6.46 -13.13
C SER A 46 16.64 -7.55 -12.67
N ALA A 47 17.16 -8.58 -12.02
CA ALA A 47 16.38 -9.71 -11.53
C ALA A 47 15.53 -9.32 -10.31
N ALA A 48 16.08 -8.49 -9.41
CA ALA A 48 15.35 -7.97 -8.26
C ALA A 48 14.18 -7.07 -8.70
N ILE A 49 14.39 -6.20 -9.69
CA ILE A 49 13.31 -5.39 -10.31
C ILE A 49 12.22 -6.29 -10.90
N GLY A 50 12.61 -7.32 -11.65
CA GLY A 50 11.65 -8.30 -12.17
C GLY A 50 10.86 -9.00 -11.07
N ALA A 51 11.49 -9.30 -9.93
CA ALA A 51 10.83 -9.94 -8.80
C ALA A 51 9.86 -9.01 -8.04
N VAL A 52 10.23 -7.75 -7.78
CA VAL A 52 9.39 -6.79 -7.05
C VAL A 52 8.27 -6.18 -7.90
N PHE A 53 8.43 -6.16 -9.23
CA PHE A 53 7.38 -5.76 -10.18
C PHE A 53 6.80 -6.94 -10.97
N SER A 54 6.88 -8.15 -10.44
CA SER A 54 6.17 -9.31 -11.00
C SER A 54 4.70 -9.28 -10.58
N GLU A 55 3.80 -9.29 -11.58
CA GLU A 55 2.35 -9.45 -11.36
C GLU A 55 1.99 -10.84 -10.79
N THR A 56 2.83 -11.85 -11.05
CA THR A 56 2.60 -13.24 -10.61
C THR A 56 3.09 -13.51 -9.19
N THR A 57 3.90 -12.61 -8.63
CA THR A 57 4.36 -12.68 -7.25
C THR A 57 3.27 -12.10 -6.36
N VAL A 58 2.41 -12.94 -5.80
CA VAL A 58 1.28 -12.53 -4.95
C VAL A 58 1.27 -13.30 -3.63
N ASP A 59 0.77 -12.66 -2.57
CA ASP A 59 0.40 -13.35 -1.34
C ASP A 59 -0.91 -14.14 -1.49
N ARG A 60 -1.34 -14.81 -0.42
CA ARG A 60 -2.58 -15.61 -0.39
C ARG A 60 -3.81 -14.87 0.14
N CYS A 61 -3.73 -13.57 0.34
CA CYS A 61 -4.90 -12.85 0.84
C CYS A 61 -5.97 -12.73 -0.25
N ARG A 62 -7.19 -12.40 0.17
CA ARG A 62 -8.36 -12.22 -0.72
C ARG A 62 -8.81 -10.76 -0.82
N CYS A 63 -7.95 -9.82 -0.47
CA CYS A 63 -8.30 -8.41 -0.46
C CYS A 63 -8.57 -7.88 -1.88
N ARG A 64 -9.65 -7.11 -2.05
CA ARG A 64 -10.06 -6.53 -3.33
C ARG A 64 -9.13 -5.42 -3.85
N CYS A 65 -8.13 -5.00 -3.06
CA CYS A 65 -7.11 -4.06 -3.53
C CYS A 65 -6.19 -4.65 -4.62
N SER A 66 -6.17 -5.98 -4.80
CA SER A 66 -5.45 -6.67 -5.86
C SER A 66 -6.25 -7.89 -6.33
N PRO A 67 -6.29 -8.20 -7.64
CA PRO A 67 -7.19 -9.24 -8.17
C PRO A 67 -6.86 -10.67 -7.76
N ALA A 68 -5.58 -11.00 -7.52
CA ALA A 68 -5.12 -12.37 -7.29
C ALA A 68 -4.36 -12.57 -5.96
N GLY A 69 -4.44 -11.59 -5.05
CA GLY A 69 -3.60 -11.49 -3.84
C GLY A 69 -2.71 -10.25 -3.90
N CYS A 70 -2.29 -9.72 -2.75
CA CYS A 70 -1.55 -8.46 -2.69
C CYS A 70 -0.13 -8.71 -3.23
N THR A 71 0.29 -7.93 -4.25
CA THR A 71 1.63 -7.99 -4.86
C THR A 71 2.66 -7.26 -4.01
N PRO A 72 3.98 -7.41 -4.26
CA PRO A 72 4.99 -6.55 -3.65
C PRO A 72 4.72 -5.06 -3.90
N LEU A 73 4.24 -4.68 -5.10
CA LEU A 73 3.80 -3.31 -5.37
C LEU A 73 2.68 -2.86 -4.45
N ALA A 74 1.63 -3.68 -4.24
CA ALA A 74 0.57 -3.34 -3.29
C ALA A 74 1.11 -3.14 -1.86
N LYS A 75 2.16 -3.88 -1.46
CA LYS A 75 2.84 -3.71 -0.17
C LYS A 75 3.67 -2.43 -0.08
N LEU A 76 4.30 -2.01 -1.18
CA LEU A 76 4.91 -0.68 -1.26
C LEU A 76 3.87 0.41 -1.01
N LEU A 77 2.74 0.33 -1.74
CA LEU A 77 1.68 1.33 -1.65
C LEU A 77 1.01 1.35 -0.28
N GLU A 78 0.86 0.20 0.39
CA GLU A 78 0.42 0.09 1.80
C GLU A 78 1.38 0.80 2.76
N GLY A 79 2.69 0.63 2.55
CA GLY A 79 3.69 1.36 3.33
C GLY A 79 3.57 2.87 3.17
N ILE A 80 3.25 3.35 1.97
CA ILE A 80 3.05 4.78 1.66
C ILE A 80 1.76 5.30 2.29
N SER A 81 0.64 4.59 2.13
CA SER A 81 -0.68 5.06 2.57
C SER A 81 -0.80 5.22 4.07
N TRP A 82 -0.08 4.39 4.84
CA TRP A 82 -0.10 4.44 6.31
C TRP A 82 0.32 5.79 6.90
N TRP A 83 1.27 6.51 6.27
CA TRP A 83 1.71 7.81 6.75
C TRP A 83 0.61 8.88 6.69
N ASN A 84 -0.36 8.70 5.79
CA ASN A 84 -1.45 9.64 5.57
C ASN A 84 -2.60 9.47 6.58
N GLU A 85 -2.63 8.38 7.35
CA GLU A 85 -3.55 8.20 8.48
C GLU A 85 -3.08 8.93 9.75
N LEU A 86 -1.87 9.50 9.75
CA LEU A 86 -1.35 10.26 10.88
C LEU A 86 -1.86 11.71 10.88
N PRO A 87 -2.39 12.21 12.02
CA PRO A 87 -3.00 13.56 12.15
C PRO A 87 -2.09 14.76 11.80
N CYS A 88 -0.79 14.53 11.61
CA CYS A 88 0.20 15.58 11.38
C CYS A 88 0.50 15.85 9.89
N THR A 89 -0.22 15.20 8.97
CA THR A 89 0.00 15.38 7.53
C THR A 89 -1.06 16.32 6.96
N SER A 90 -0.64 17.47 6.43
CA SER A 90 -1.49 18.30 5.55
C SER A 90 -1.98 17.41 4.41
N GLU A 91 -3.26 17.46 4.02
CA GLU A 91 -3.86 16.65 2.93
C GLU A 91 -2.84 16.32 1.82
N GLN A 92 -2.20 15.15 1.91
CA GLN A 92 -0.97 14.85 1.17
C GLN A 92 -1.31 14.21 -0.18
N ASP A 93 -0.57 14.64 -1.20
CA ASP A 93 -0.68 14.23 -2.60
C ASP A 93 -0.14 12.79 -2.77
N PHE A 94 -0.99 11.79 -2.51
CA PHE A 94 -0.72 10.35 -2.69
C PHE A 94 0.00 10.05 -4.02
N PRO A 95 -0.45 10.58 -5.18
CA PRO A 95 0.25 10.40 -6.45
C PRO A 95 1.72 10.81 -6.42
N ARG A 96 2.10 11.93 -5.78
CA ARG A 96 3.50 12.40 -5.75
C ARG A 96 4.43 11.48 -4.98
N THR A 97 4.02 10.98 -3.82
CA THR A 97 4.89 10.09 -3.03
C THR A 97 5.10 8.76 -3.75
N THR A 98 4.02 8.22 -4.32
CA THR A 98 4.08 7.03 -5.17
C THR A 98 4.99 7.27 -6.39
N GLU A 99 4.81 8.37 -7.10
CA GLU A 99 5.65 8.75 -8.24
C GLU A 99 7.13 8.80 -7.88
N ARG A 100 7.48 9.44 -6.76
CA ARG A 100 8.87 9.54 -6.30
C ARG A 100 9.49 8.18 -6.04
N LEU A 101 8.80 7.30 -5.32
CA LEU A 101 9.31 5.97 -4.98
C LEU A 101 9.41 5.06 -6.21
N ILE A 102 8.42 5.09 -7.09
CA ILE A 102 8.43 4.31 -8.33
C ILE A 102 9.55 4.83 -9.25
N ASN A 103 9.72 6.15 -9.39
CA ASN A 103 10.85 6.72 -10.13
C ASN A 103 12.19 6.36 -9.51
N ALA A 104 12.32 6.33 -8.18
CA ALA A 104 13.57 5.92 -7.53
C ALA A 104 13.93 4.46 -7.89
N LEU A 105 12.94 3.56 -7.90
CA LEU A 105 13.12 2.17 -8.29
C LEU A 105 13.48 1.99 -9.77
N PHE A 106 12.93 2.81 -10.67
CA PHE A 106 13.20 2.73 -12.11
C PHE A 106 14.40 3.55 -12.59
N SER A 107 14.82 4.60 -11.85
CA SER A 107 15.92 5.49 -12.26
C SER A 107 17.27 4.78 -12.39
N ALA A 108 17.43 3.63 -11.74
CA ALA A 108 18.55 2.71 -11.89
C ALA A 108 18.52 1.85 -13.18
N HIS A 109 17.39 1.80 -13.90
CA HIS A 109 17.12 0.85 -14.98
C HIS A 109 16.45 1.49 -16.19
N TRP A 110 17.03 2.58 -16.68
CA TRP A 110 16.60 3.26 -17.90
C TRP A 110 16.35 2.26 -19.05
N GLY A 111 15.12 2.21 -19.55
CA GLY A 111 14.73 1.45 -20.76
C GLY A 111 13.79 0.26 -20.57
N ARG A 112 13.50 -0.20 -19.33
CA ARG A 112 12.55 -1.32 -19.07
C ARG A 112 11.22 -0.94 -18.45
N THR A 113 10.92 0.35 -18.30
CA THR A 113 9.63 0.81 -17.75
C THR A 113 8.43 0.31 -18.56
N ASN A 114 8.61 0.10 -19.87
CA ASN A 114 7.56 -0.39 -20.77
C ASN A 114 7.25 -1.89 -20.56
N ASP A 115 8.11 -2.64 -19.87
CA ASP A 115 7.85 -4.06 -19.57
C ASP A 115 6.84 -4.23 -18.41
N PHE A 116 6.53 -3.14 -17.70
CA PHE A 116 5.74 -3.15 -16.46
C PHE A 116 4.46 -2.32 -16.54
N HIS A 117 3.82 -2.18 -17.71
CA HIS A 117 2.59 -1.40 -17.87
C HIS A 117 1.43 -1.82 -16.94
N TRP A 118 1.44 -3.07 -16.44
CA TRP A 118 0.47 -3.55 -15.45
C TRP A 118 0.47 -2.73 -14.16
N ILE A 119 1.61 -2.11 -13.80
CA ILE A 119 1.74 -1.33 -12.56
C ILE A 119 0.80 -0.13 -12.54
N TYR A 120 0.43 0.43 -13.70
CA TYR A 120 -0.49 1.56 -13.79
C TYR A 120 -1.89 1.17 -13.31
N ALA A 121 -2.38 0.03 -13.79
CA ALA A 121 -3.65 -0.53 -13.35
C ALA A 121 -3.61 -0.87 -11.85
N ALA A 122 -2.50 -1.44 -11.38
CA ALA A 122 -2.33 -1.78 -9.96
C ALA A 122 -2.30 -0.53 -9.05
N ILE A 123 -1.63 0.55 -9.46
CA ILE A 123 -1.56 1.82 -8.74
C ILE A 123 -2.94 2.48 -8.65
N ILE A 124 -3.65 2.58 -9.78
CA ILE A 124 -5.03 3.12 -9.81
C ILE A 124 -5.93 2.30 -8.91
N ARG A 125 -5.88 0.97 -9.05
CA ARG A 125 -6.69 0.04 -8.24
C ARG A 125 -6.43 0.24 -6.75
N TYR A 126 -5.17 0.23 -6.35
CA TYR A 126 -4.81 0.36 -4.95
C TYR A 126 -5.21 1.73 -4.38
N HIS A 127 -4.88 2.83 -5.06
CA HIS A 127 -5.20 4.17 -4.56
C HIS A 127 -6.71 4.41 -4.52
N THR A 128 -7.46 3.95 -5.52
CA THR A 128 -8.93 4.07 -5.52
C THR A 128 -9.52 3.29 -4.35
N PHE A 129 -9.02 2.08 -4.09
CA PHE A 129 -9.44 1.25 -2.96
C PHE A 129 -9.25 1.99 -1.62
N VAL A 130 -8.04 2.51 -1.37
CA VAL A 130 -7.72 3.25 -0.14
C VAL A 130 -8.53 4.54 -0.02
N ARG A 131 -8.70 5.28 -1.12
CA ARG A 131 -9.39 6.58 -1.14
C ARG A 131 -10.90 6.46 -0.89
N LEU A 132 -11.49 5.31 -1.20
CA LEU A 132 -12.88 4.97 -0.83
C LEU A 132 -13.02 4.52 0.64
N GLY A 133 -11.92 4.32 1.37
CA GLY A 133 -11.96 3.84 2.75
C GLY A 133 -12.31 2.36 2.89
N LEU A 134 -12.15 1.58 1.82
CA LEU A 134 -12.38 0.13 1.86
C LEU A 134 -11.38 -0.56 2.81
N ARG A 135 -11.85 -1.56 3.56
CA ARG A 135 -11.01 -2.21 4.56
C ARG A 135 -10.07 -3.21 3.93
N HIS A 136 -8.77 -3.05 4.23
CA HIS A 136 -7.80 -4.06 3.85
C HIS A 136 -7.96 -5.31 4.71
N VAL A 137 -8.16 -6.44 4.03
CA VAL A 137 -8.03 -7.78 4.59
C VAL A 137 -6.72 -8.45 4.14
N CYS A 138 -5.78 -7.67 3.55
CA CYS A 138 -4.42 -8.15 3.27
C CYS A 138 -3.69 -8.40 4.60
N CYS A 139 -2.58 -9.13 4.51
CA CYS A 139 -1.70 -9.35 5.65
C CYS A 139 -0.85 -8.11 5.92
N SER A 140 -0.87 -7.55 7.13
CA SER A 140 0.11 -6.52 7.48
C SER A 140 1.42 -7.20 7.87
N ILE A 141 2.48 -6.98 7.09
CA ILE A 141 3.72 -7.76 7.22
C ILE A 141 4.67 -7.13 8.25
N VAL A 142 4.73 -5.80 8.30
CA VAL A 142 5.79 -5.07 9.01
C VAL A 142 5.30 -4.45 10.33
N ARG A 143 4.02 -4.08 10.46
CA ARG A 143 3.52 -3.37 11.66
C ARG A 143 2.95 -4.34 12.69
N ASN A 144 1.92 -5.07 12.28
CA ASN A 144 1.26 -6.07 13.11
C ASN A 144 1.07 -7.30 12.23
N PRO A 145 2.04 -8.24 12.23
CA PRO A 145 1.90 -9.52 11.55
C PRO A 145 0.53 -10.10 11.90
N SER A 146 -0.40 -10.02 10.95
CA SER A 146 -1.79 -10.48 11.09
C SER A 146 -2.03 -11.64 10.13
N GLY A 147 -2.73 -12.65 10.66
CA GLY A 147 -2.99 -13.87 9.91
C GLY A 147 -4.05 -13.58 8.86
N PRO A 148 -4.35 -14.53 7.98
CA PRO A 148 -5.59 -14.41 7.22
C PRO A 148 -6.76 -14.32 8.21
N LEU A 149 -7.68 -13.40 7.97
CA LEU A 149 -8.91 -13.31 8.75
C LEU A 149 -9.73 -14.61 8.55
N PRO A 150 -10.53 -15.03 9.55
CA PRO A 150 -11.51 -16.09 9.37
C PRO A 150 -12.46 -15.77 8.21
N GLU A 151 -12.95 -16.80 7.54
CA GLU A 151 -13.85 -16.64 6.38
C GLU A 151 -15.15 -15.89 6.75
N GLU A 152 -15.65 -16.10 7.97
CA GLU A 152 -16.84 -15.42 8.49
C GLU A 152 -16.60 -13.90 8.60
N GLU A 153 -15.45 -13.48 9.13
CA GLU A 153 -15.08 -12.06 9.24
C GLU A 153 -14.83 -11.43 7.86
N LEU A 154 -14.24 -12.18 6.93
CA LEU A 154 -14.10 -11.73 5.54
C LEU A 154 -15.47 -11.48 4.90
N HIS A 155 -16.42 -12.38 5.13
CA HIS A 155 -17.76 -12.27 4.58
C HIS A 155 -18.52 -11.08 5.15
N GLU A 156 -18.46 -10.86 6.47
CA GLU A 156 -19.06 -9.69 7.13
C GLU A 156 -18.48 -8.38 6.56
N ILE A 157 -17.16 -8.29 6.40
CA ILE A 157 -16.51 -7.13 5.79
C ILE A 157 -16.99 -6.91 4.35
N GLU A 158 -17.08 -7.97 3.54
CA GLU A 158 -17.55 -7.90 2.15
C GLU A 158 -19.02 -7.45 2.07
N GLU A 159 -19.88 -7.91 2.97
CA GLU A 159 -21.29 -7.51 3.03
C GLU A 159 -21.44 -6.03 3.42
N GLU A 160 -20.71 -5.61 4.45
CA GLU A 160 -20.71 -4.23 4.94
C GLU A 160 -20.15 -3.26 3.88
N ASP A 161 -19.08 -3.65 3.17
CA ASP A 161 -18.42 -2.82 2.14
C ASP A 161 -19.08 -2.96 0.75
N SER A 162 -20.11 -3.80 0.58
CA SER A 162 -20.75 -4.16 -0.70
C SER A 162 -21.06 -2.96 -1.61
N PHE A 163 -21.64 -1.90 -1.04
CA PHE A 163 -21.93 -0.67 -1.78
C PHE A 163 -20.66 0.01 -2.32
N LEU A 164 -19.64 0.16 -1.46
CA LEU A 164 -18.37 0.78 -1.83
C LEU A 164 -17.59 -0.11 -2.80
N LEU A 165 -17.70 -1.43 -2.71
CA LEU A 165 -17.10 -2.38 -3.65
C LEU A 165 -17.72 -2.26 -5.06
N GLY A 166 -19.05 -2.09 -5.15
CA GLY A 166 -19.70 -1.82 -6.44
C GLY A 166 -19.28 -0.48 -7.06
N LEU A 167 -19.16 0.56 -6.24
CA LEU A 167 -18.64 1.86 -6.67
C LEU A 167 -17.18 1.76 -7.12
N PHE A 168 -16.36 1.05 -6.36
CA PHE A 168 -14.95 0.77 -6.68
C PHE A 168 -14.81 0.12 -8.05
N GLU A 169 -15.53 -0.96 -8.32
CA GLU A 169 -15.50 -1.64 -9.62
C GLU A 169 -15.93 -0.72 -10.77
N SER A 170 -16.95 0.12 -10.55
CA SER A 170 -17.42 1.09 -11.54
C SER A 170 -16.36 2.16 -11.86
N LEU A 171 -15.67 2.67 -10.83
CA LEU A 171 -14.59 3.64 -10.99
C LEU A 171 -13.38 3.04 -11.70
N LEU A 172 -13.05 1.77 -11.44
CA LEU A 172 -11.96 1.11 -12.17
C LEU A 172 -12.27 1.00 -13.66
N ILE A 173 -13.52 0.68 -14.03
CA ILE A 173 -13.95 0.66 -15.43
C ILE A 173 -13.84 2.06 -16.05
N GLU A 174 -14.28 3.10 -15.32
CA GLU A 174 -14.16 4.50 -15.74
C GLU A 174 -12.68 4.88 -16.02
N PHE A 175 -11.79 4.54 -15.10
CA PHE A 175 -10.37 4.86 -15.20
C PHE A 175 -9.66 4.04 -16.28
N GLU A 176 -9.86 2.72 -16.32
CA GLU A 176 -9.30 1.83 -17.36
C GLU A 176 -9.74 2.25 -18.77
N GLY A 177 -10.95 2.82 -18.93
CA GLY A 177 -11.38 3.43 -20.20
C GLY A 177 -10.80 4.82 -20.50
N GLY A 178 -10.26 5.50 -19.48
CA GLY A 178 -9.83 6.90 -19.52
C GLY A 178 -8.32 7.16 -19.60
N TYR A 179 -7.47 6.14 -19.42
CA TYR A 179 -6.02 6.25 -19.60
C TYR A 179 -5.50 5.30 -20.69
N CYS A 180 -4.50 5.75 -21.44
CA CYS A 180 -3.84 4.92 -22.45
C CYS A 180 -2.70 4.13 -21.82
N HIS A 181 -2.61 2.82 -22.07
CA HIS A 181 -1.55 1.97 -21.54
C HIS A 181 -0.16 2.25 -22.13
N GLU A 182 -0.07 2.99 -23.24
CA GLU A 182 1.19 3.27 -23.96
C GLU A 182 1.88 4.57 -23.51
N VAL A 183 1.43 5.19 -22.41
CA VAL A 183 2.02 6.42 -21.89
C VAL A 183 3.27 6.15 -21.05
N SER A 184 4.16 7.14 -20.98
CA SER A 184 5.29 7.11 -20.06
C SER A 184 4.84 7.21 -18.60
N LEU A 185 5.72 6.80 -17.67
CA LEU A 185 5.46 6.90 -16.22
C LEU A 185 5.12 8.34 -15.79
N ALA A 186 5.81 9.33 -16.37
CA ALA A 186 5.56 10.75 -16.08
C ALA A 186 4.17 11.20 -16.56
N GLU A 187 3.77 10.80 -17.77
CA GLU A 187 2.45 11.08 -18.32
C GLU A 187 1.34 10.37 -17.52
N PHE A 188 1.60 9.15 -17.05
CA PHE A 188 0.67 8.41 -16.17
C PHE A 188 0.42 9.17 -14.86
N PHE A 189 1.46 9.60 -14.15
CA PHE A 189 1.27 10.35 -12.90
C PHE A 189 0.70 11.74 -13.12
N GLU A 190 0.98 12.37 -14.27
CA GLU A 190 0.31 13.61 -14.65
C GLU A 190 -1.19 13.38 -14.89
N TRP A 191 -1.57 12.30 -15.58
CA TRP A 191 -2.98 11.91 -15.71
C TRP A 191 -3.62 11.65 -14.36
N MET A 192 -2.93 10.98 -13.42
CA MET A 192 -3.46 10.76 -12.07
C MET A 192 -3.77 12.07 -11.36
N ARG A 193 -2.88 13.07 -11.43
CA ARG A 193 -3.11 14.39 -10.83
C ARG A 193 -4.23 15.17 -11.51
N MET A 194 -4.33 15.08 -12.84
CA MET A 194 -5.23 15.93 -13.62
C MET A 194 -6.62 15.33 -13.83
N LYS A 195 -6.78 14.02 -13.63
CA LYS A 195 -8.03 13.28 -13.89
C LYS A 195 -8.47 12.46 -12.70
N TRP A 196 -7.61 11.55 -12.22
CA TRP A 196 -7.99 10.63 -11.15
C TRP A 196 -8.23 11.34 -9.82
N ASP A 197 -7.31 12.19 -9.36
CA ASP A 197 -7.44 12.82 -8.04
C ASP A 197 -8.64 13.77 -7.95
N PRO A 198 -8.89 14.68 -8.94
CA PRO A 198 -10.11 15.48 -8.95
C PRO A 198 -11.38 14.62 -8.95
N ARG A 199 -11.41 13.54 -9.72
CA ARG A 199 -12.57 12.63 -9.75
C ARG A 199 -12.79 11.95 -8.40
N MET A 200 -11.72 11.54 -7.72
CA MET A 200 -11.83 10.96 -6.39
C MET A 200 -12.26 11.97 -5.31
N VAL A 201 -11.94 13.26 -5.48
CA VAL A 201 -12.49 14.33 -4.63
C VAL A 201 -13.99 14.45 -4.83
N GLU A 202 -14.47 14.52 -6.07
CA GLU A 202 -15.91 14.57 -6.38
C GLU A 202 -16.66 13.37 -5.79
N VAL A 203 -16.15 12.15 -5.98
CA VAL A 203 -16.75 10.93 -5.43
C VAL A 203 -16.85 11.01 -3.90
N ARG A 204 -15.82 11.52 -3.22
CA ARG A 204 -15.86 11.70 -1.76
C ARG A 204 -16.90 12.73 -1.34
N GLU A 205 -17.05 13.82 -2.08
CA GLU A 205 -18.08 14.82 -1.83
C GLU A 205 -19.48 14.26 -2.06
N GLU A 206 -19.68 13.48 -3.12
CA GLU A 206 -20.92 12.76 -3.41
C GLU A 206 -21.29 11.79 -2.27
N LEU A 207 -20.31 11.01 -1.78
CA LEU A 207 -20.49 10.11 -0.63
C LEU A 207 -20.83 10.89 0.65
N ALA A 208 -20.11 11.98 0.94
CA ALA A 208 -20.37 12.80 2.12
C ALA A 208 -21.72 13.53 2.05
N ALA A 209 -22.20 13.85 0.85
CA ALA A 209 -23.51 14.47 0.63
C ALA A 209 -24.68 13.50 0.83
N GLN A 210 -24.43 12.19 0.87
CA GLN A 210 -25.45 11.19 1.20
C GLN A 210 -25.85 11.33 2.67
N LYS A 211 -26.86 12.15 2.93
CA LYS A 211 -27.43 12.30 4.26
C LYS A 211 -28.17 11.03 4.66
N LEU A 212 -27.87 10.52 5.85
CA LEU A 212 -28.75 9.59 6.54
C LEU A 212 -30.14 10.22 6.66
N THR A 213 -31.17 9.46 6.31
CA THR A 213 -32.55 9.90 6.52
C THR A 213 -32.83 10.03 8.02
N ASP A 214 -33.76 10.91 8.40
CA ASP A 214 -34.17 11.04 9.81
C ASP A 214 -34.64 9.72 10.42
N LYS A 215 -35.16 8.80 9.59
CA LYS A 215 -35.52 7.46 10.01
C LYS A 215 -34.27 6.64 10.37
N GLN A 216 -33.26 6.62 9.51
CA GLN A 216 -32.01 5.90 9.78
C GLN A 216 -31.29 6.46 11.02
N LEU A 217 -31.32 7.78 11.21
CA LEU A 217 -30.76 8.41 12.42
C LEU A 217 -31.49 7.92 13.69
N ARG A 218 -32.83 7.94 13.69
CA ARG A 218 -33.62 7.45 14.83
C ARG A 218 -33.45 5.95 15.06
N ASP A 219 -33.41 5.15 14.00
CA ASP A 219 -33.21 3.71 14.10
C ASP A 219 -31.82 3.39 14.69
N ALA A 220 -30.79 4.15 14.33
CA ALA A 220 -29.45 4.06 14.92
C ALA A 220 -29.43 4.45 16.41
N GLU A 221 -30.11 5.53 16.78
CA GLU A 221 -30.24 5.96 18.18
C GLU A 221 -30.98 4.91 19.04
N LEU A 222 -32.01 4.27 18.47
CA LEU A 222 -32.79 3.23 19.16
C LEU A 222 -31.96 1.97 19.50
N VAL A 223 -30.94 1.66 18.70
CA VAL A 223 -29.99 0.57 18.99
C VAL A 223 -28.80 1.02 19.84
N GLY A 224 -28.79 2.27 20.30
CA GLY A 224 -27.82 2.81 21.25
C GLY A 224 -26.61 3.50 20.64
N VAL A 225 -26.64 3.85 19.34
CA VAL A 225 -25.57 4.65 18.71
C VAL A 225 -25.59 6.06 19.31
N VAL A 226 -24.47 6.47 19.89
CA VAL A 226 -24.24 7.83 20.42
C VAL A 226 -23.31 8.57 19.48
N TRP A 227 -23.76 9.69 18.93
CA TRP A 227 -22.98 10.47 17.97
C TRP A 227 -21.88 11.27 18.67
N GLU A 228 -20.63 11.13 18.21
CA GLU A 228 -19.40 11.71 18.81
C GLU A 228 -19.42 13.24 18.97
N ALA A 229 -20.23 13.96 18.19
CA ALA A 229 -20.44 15.41 18.38
C ALA A 229 -21.04 15.76 19.76
N TYR A 230 -21.50 14.77 20.52
CA TYR A 230 -22.14 14.90 21.83
C TYR A 230 -21.51 14.04 22.95
N GLY A 231 -20.40 13.34 22.68
CA GLY A 231 -19.71 12.47 23.65
C GLY A 231 -18.52 13.14 24.37
N PRO A 232 -18.12 12.69 25.58
CA PRO A 232 -16.89 13.14 26.21
C PRO A 232 -15.68 12.71 25.35
N GLN A 233 -14.81 13.66 25.04
CA GLN A 233 -13.63 13.37 24.22
C GLN A 233 -12.73 12.33 24.89
N PRO A 234 -12.23 11.32 24.15
CA PRO A 234 -11.29 10.36 24.69
C PRO A 234 -10.00 11.07 25.07
N ILE A 235 -9.52 10.81 26.28
CA ILE A 235 -8.23 11.30 26.78
C ILE A 235 -7.15 10.67 25.90
N GLY A 236 -6.46 11.49 25.12
CA GLY A 236 -5.48 11.04 24.14
C GLY A 236 -4.36 10.23 24.78
N GLU A 237 -4.30 8.93 24.48
CA GLU A 237 -3.10 8.14 24.71
C GLU A 237 -2.03 8.60 23.71
N SER A 238 -0.92 9.08 24.27
CA SER A 238 0.24 9.56 23.53
C SER A 238 0.73 8.52 22.52
N SER A 239 0.74 8.90 21.24
CA SER A 239 1.33 8.16 20.13
C SER A 239 2.78 7.77 20.43
N GLU A 240 3.01 6.49 20.70
CA GLU A 240 4.35 5.91 20.64
C GLU A 240 4.85 5.97 19.20
N ARG A 241 5.93 6.72 18.97
CA ARG A 241 6.67 6.74 17.71
C ARG A 241 7.04 5.30 17.32
N CYS A 242 6.55 4.85 16.16
CA CYS A 242 6.96 3.57 15.58
C CYS A 242 8.31 3.76 14.89
N ASP A 243 9.38 3.37 15.56
CA ASP A 243 10.76 3.44 15.07
C ASP A 243 11.02 2.22 14.15
N VAL A 244 10.90 2.40 12.84
CA VAL A 244 11.29 1.38 11.84
C VAL A 244 12.79 1.48 11.66
N ARG A 245 13.54 0.47 12.11
CA ARG A 245 15.01 0.52 12.11
C ARG A 245 15.56 0.15 10.73
N GLU A 246 16.58 0.88 10.30
CA GLU A 246 17.37 0.67 9.08
C GLU A 246 17.85 -0.79 8.86
N HIS A 247 17.96 -1.56 9.95
CA HIS A 247 18.27 -2.99 9.93
C HIS A 247 17.26 -3.82 9.12
N ASP A 248 15.97 -3.45 9.13
CA ASP A 248 14.89 -4.22 8.50
C ASP A 248 14.94 -4.17 6.96
N LEU A 249 15.56 -3.14 6.38
CA LEU A 249 15.71 -3.01 4.92
C LEU A 249 16.85 -3.88 4.39
N TRP A 250 18.00 -3.89 5.09
CA TRP A 250 19.15 -4.72 4.73
C TRP A 250 18.82 -6.22 4.81
N ASP A 251 18.14 -6.65 5.87
CA ASP A 251 17.71 -8.05 6.01
C ASP A 251 16.77 -8.48 4.87
N ALA A 252 15.93 -7.57 4.37
CA ALA A 252 15.04 -7.83 3.25
C ALA A 252 15.77 -7.87 1.89
N MET A 253 16.79 -7.02 1.72
CA MET A 253 17.66 -7.01 0.54
C MET A 253 18.47 -8.30 0.43
N ASP A 254 19.05 -8.78 1.53
CA ASP A 254 19.79 -10.05 1.55
C ASP A 254 18.90 -11.25 1.19
N GLN A 255 17.64 -11.25 1.64
CA GLN A 255 16.68 -12.29 1.28
C GLN A 255 16.24 -12.22 -0.19
N LEU A 256 16.17 -11.03 -0.78
CA LEU A 256 15.92 -10.86 -2.20
C LEU A 256 17.03 -11.50 -3.04
N ASP A 257 18.29 -11.41 -2.60
CA ASP A 257 19.45 -11.93 -3.33
C ASP A 257 19.50 -13.47 -3.36
N LEU A 258 18.89 -14.13 -2.37
CA LEU A 258 18.67 -15.58 -2.40
C LEU A 258 17.70 -16.02 -3.51
N ILE A 259 16.80 -15.13 -3.94
CA ILE A 259 15.77 -15.40 -4.96
C ILE A 259 16.24 -14.90 -6.33
N ALA A 260 16.98 -13.80 -6.37
CA ALA A 260 17.42 -13.11 -7.57
C ALA A 260 18.90 -12.69 -7.43
N THR A 261 19.81 -13.62 -7.63
CA THR A 261 21.26 -13.40 -7.42
C THR A 261 21.83 -12.35 -8.39
N ASP A 262 22.46 -11.31 -7.85
CA ASP A 262 23.24 -10.31 -8.60
C ASP A 262 24.70 -10.31 -8.14
N PRO A 263 25.66 -10.71 -9.00
CA PRO A 263 27.07 -10.78 -8.65
C PRO A 263 27.76 -9.40 -8.54
N GLU A 264 27.15 -8.30 -8.99
CA GLU A 264 27.78 -6.96 -9.01
C GLU A 264 27.33 -6.04 -7.86
N ARG A 265 26.46 -6.50 -6.96
CA ARG A 265 25.92 -5.68 -5.86
C ARG A 265 26.92 -5.52 -4.70
N PRO A 266 27.07 -4.30 -4.12
CA PRO A 266 27.82 -4.10 -2.87
C PRO A 266 27.15 -4.77 -1.67
N THR A 267 27.89 -5.54 -0.88
CA THR A 267 27.40 -6.11 0.40
C THR A 267 27.55 -5.10 1.54
N LYS A 268 26.77 -5.27 2.61
CA LYS A 268 26.85 -4.46 3.84
C LYS A 268 28.28 -4.39 4.42
N GLU A 269 29.04 -5.47 4.26
CA GLU A 269 30.44 -5.58 4.66
C GLU A 269 31.38 -4.70 3.80
N ASN A 270 31.08 -4.52 2.51
CA ASN A 270 31.86 -3.67 1.60
C ASN A 270 31.70 -2.16 1.88
N LEU A 271 30.61 -1.76 2.55
CA LEU A 271 30.35 -0.37 2.91
C LEU A 271 30.96 0.03 4.27
N GLN A 272 31.19 -0.95 5.16
CA GLN A 272 31.88 -0.73 6.44
C GLN A 272 33.41 -0.62 6.30
N THR A 273 33.97 -0.92 5.13
CA THR A 273 35.41 -0.80 4.85
C THR A 273 35.84 0.57 4.31
N TYR A 274 34.93 1.54 4.26
CA TYR A 274 35.19 2.91 3.77
C TYR A 274 35.07 4.00 4.87
N ASP A 275 35.25 3.63 6.13
CA ASP A 275 35.46 4.56 7.27
C ASP A 275 36.92 4.58 7.73
#